data_AF-A0A0Z0HLX7-F1
#
_entry.id   AF-A0A0Z0HLX7-F1
#
_cell.length_a   1.000
_cell.length_b   1.000
_cell.length_c   1.000
_cell.angle_alpha   90.00
_cell.angle_beta   90.00
_cell.angle_gamma   90.00
#
_symmetry.space_group_name_H-M   'P 1'
#
loop_
_entity.id
_entity.type
_entity.pdbx_description
1 polymer ?
#
loop_
_entity_poly.entity_id
_entity_poly.type
_entity_poly.pdbx_seq_one_letter_code
_entity_poly.pdbx_strand_id
1 'polypeptide(L)' 'MIGRIVTCIHNLNSNNELVGIHFASDVKDDDNRNAYGVYFTPEIKKFIAENIDK' A
#
# COMPACT_ATOMS: atom_id res chain seq x y z
N MET A 1 -20.77 10.90 -2.47
CA MET A 1 -20.69 9.97 -1.32
C MET A 1 -19.21 9.59 -1.20
N ILE A 2 -18.54 10.05 -0.15
CA ILE A 2 -17.08 9.96 -0.01
C ILE A 2 -16.76 8.50 0.34
N GLY A 3 -16.20 7.76 -0.62
CA GLY A 3 -15.86 6.36 -0.44
C GLY A 3 -14.85 6.19 0.69
N ARG A 4 -15.24 5.44 1.72
CA ARG A 4 -14.34 4.93 2.75
C ARG A 4 -13.28 4.06 2.07
N ILE A 5 -12.06 4.58 1.94
CA ILE A 5 -10.86 3.75 1.75
C ILE A 5 -10.26 3.58 3.14
N VAL A 6 -10.61 2.49 3.83
CA VAL A 6 -9.90 2.06 5.04
C VAL A 6 -9.75 0.54 5.00
N THR A 7 -9.00 0.09 4.00
CA THR A 7 -8.33 -1.21 4.09
C THR A 7 -7.03 -1.08 3.31
N CYS A 8 -5.96 -0.66 3.99
CA CYS A 8 -4.61 -0.70 3.44
C CYS A 8 -4.21 -2.17 3.32
N ILE A 9 -4.21 -2.72 2.11
CA ILE A 9 -3.67 -4.07 1.89
C ILE A 9 -2.15 -3.96 1.94
N HIS A 10 -1.53 -4.74 2.83
CA HIS A 10 -0.09 -4.84 2.99
C HIS A 10 0.50 -5.69 1.85
N ASN A 11 1.38 -5.11 1.05
CA ASN A 11 2.16 -5.88 0.09
C ASN A 11 3.37 -6.46 0.82
N LEU A 12 3.33 -7.78 1.03
CA LEU A 12 4.38 -8.54 1.69
C LEU A 12 5.20 -9.31 0.67
N ASN A 13 6.50 -9.45 0.92
CA ASN A 13 7.32 -10.43 0.20
C ASN A 13 7.13 -11.84 0.80
N SER A 14 7.81 -12.84 0.24
CA SER A 14 7.77 -14.24 0.71
C SER A 14 8.26 -14.44 2.15
N ASN A 15 8.96 -13.46 2.71
CA ASN A 15 9.46 -13.47 4.10
C ASN A 15 8.53 -12.72 5.06
N ASN A 16 7.32 -12.34 4.59
CA ASN A 16 6.37 -11.51 5.33
C ASN A 16 6.87 -10.10 5.66
N GLU A 17 7.83 -9.56 4.92
CA GLU A 17 8.32 -8.19 5.09
C GLU A 17 7.48 -7.22 4.26
N LEU A 18 7.12 -6.08 4.85
CA LEU A 18 6.34 -5.03 4.18
C LEU A 18 7.19 -4.30 3.14
N VAL A 19 6.86 -4.50 1.86
CA VAL A 19 7.56 -3.87 0.72
C VAL A 19 6.81 -2.67 0.15
N GLY A 20 5.53 -2.51 0.49
CA GLY A 20 4.73 -1.38 0.06
C GLY A 20 3.28 -1.47 0.53
N ILE A 21 2.51 -0.46 0.16
CA ILE A 21 1.08 -0.36 0.49
C ILE A 21 0.25 -0.28 -0.78
N HIS A 22 -0.89 -0.98 -0.80
CA HIS A 22 -1.89 -0.80 -1.84
C HIS A 22 -2.53 0.59 -1.71
N PHE A 23 -2.61 1.35 -2.81
CA PHE A 23 -3.22 2.67 -2.83
C PHE A 23 -4.47 2.73 -3.71
N ALA A 24 -4.42 2.09 -4.87
CA ALA A 24 -5.50 2.12 -5.83
C ALA A 24 -5.58 0.81 -6.61
N SER A 25 -6.74 0.56 -7.18
CA SER A 25 -6.93 -0.56 -8.10
C SER A 25 -8.03 -0.23 -9.09
N ASP A 26 -7.90 -0.72 -10.32
CA ASP A 26 -8.83 -0.43 -11.42
C ASP A 26 -10.27 -0.79 -11.04
N VAL A 27 -11.28 -0.05 -11.49
CA VAL A 27 -12.69 -0.26 -11.09
C VAL A 27 -13.34 -1.47 -11.79
N LYS A 28 -12.54 -2.32 -12.45
CA LYS A 28 -13.05 -3.51 -13.13
C LYS A 28 -13.39 -4.57 -12.10
N ASP A 29 -14.57 -5.16 -12.25
CA ASP A 29 -15.11 -6.22 -11.39
C ASP A 29 -14.72 -7.60 -11.96
N ASP A 30 -13.49 -7.71 -12.46
CA ASP A 30 -12.90 -8.95 -12.98
C ASP A 30 -11.62 -9.32 -12.20
N ASP A 31 -11.26 -10.59 -12.26
CA ASP A 31 -10.09 -11.14 -11.56
C ASP A 31 -8.74 -10.58 -12.09
N ASN A 32 -8.76 -9.84 -13.21
CA ASN A 32 -7.60 -9.19 -13.81
C ASN A 32 -7.44 -7.72 -13.37
N ARG A 33 -8.00 -7.38 -12.21
CA ARG A 33 -7.86 -6.04 -11.62
C ARG A 33 -6.40 -5.71 -11.34
N ASN A 34 -5.87 -4.68 -12.00
CA ASN A 34 -4.55 -4.17 -11.65
C ASN A 34 -4.60 -3.49 -10.28
N ALA A 35 -3.66 -3.87 -9.43
CA ALA A 35 -3.42 -3.23 -8.15
C ALA A 35 -2.19 -2.33 -8.24
N TYR A 36 -2.35 -1.07 -7.86
CA TYR A 36 -1.29 -0.08 -7.80
C TYR A 36 -0.92 0.17 -6.33
N GLY A 37 0.35 -0.06 -6.03
CA GLY A 37 0.89 0.16 -4.70
C GLY A 37 2.03 1.18 -4.71
N VAL A 38 2.23 1.81 -3.57
CA VAL A 38 3.41 2.63 -3.30
C VAL A 38 4.50 1.71 -2.76
N TYR A 39 5.61 1.61 -3.50
CA TYR A 39 6.78 0.87 -3.07
C TYR A 39 7.58 1.66 -2.03
N PHE A 40 8.05 0.99 -0.98
CA PHE A 40 8.84 1.61 0.08
C PHE A 40 10.29 1.82 -0.35
N THR A 41 10.51 2.89 -1.10
CA THR A 41 11.86 3.42 -1.38
C THR A 41 12.54 3.88 -0.09
N PRO A 42 13.88 4.06 -0.09
CA PRO A 42 14.60 4.56 1.08
C PRO A 42 14.06 5.88 1.63
N GLU A 43 13.59 6.77 0.76
CA GLU A 43 12.99 8.06 1.14
C GLU A 43 11.67 7.88 1.91
N ILE A 44 10.78 7.01 1.43
CA ILE A 44 9.52 6.71 2.10
C ILE A 44 9.76 6.01 3.44
N LYS A 45 10.73 5.09 3.50
CA LYS A 45 11.11 4.42 4.76
C LYS A 45 11.59 5.44 5.80
N LYS A 46 12.40 6.42 5.38
CA LYS A 46 12.85 7.52 6.25
C LYS A 46 11.67 8.35 6.75
N PHE A 47 10.79 8.78 5.85
CA PHE A 47 9.59 9.55 6.21
C PHE A 47 8.71 8.81 7.22
N ILE A 48 8.48 7.51 7.03
CA ILE A 48 7.69 6.70 7.97
C ILE A 48 8.39 6.63 9.33
N ALA A 49 9.70 6.32 9.36
CA ALA A 49 10.47 6.21 10.59
C ALA A 49 10.45 7.50 11.43
N GLU A 50 10.46 8.67 10.79
CA GLU A 50 10.38 9.98 11.45
C GLU A 50 9.00 10.29 12.05
N ASN A 51 7.98 9.46 11.81
CA ASN A 51 6.60 9.69 12.22
C ASN A 51 5.94 8.48 12.92
N ILE A 52 6.68 7.41 13.26
CA ILE A 52 6.13 6.21 13.91
C ILE A 52 5.75 6.45 15.39
N ASP A 53 6.55 7.19 16.15
CA ASP A 53 6.40 7.34 17.61
C ASP A 53 5.92 8.74 18.04
N LYS A 54 5.28 9.50 17.13
CA LYS A 54 4.76 10.85 17.44
C LYS A 54 3.36 10.81 18.05
#